data_AF-A0A0C3JT21-F1
#
_entry.id   AF-A0A0C3JT21-F1
#
_cell.length_a   1.000
_cell.length_b   1.000
_cell.length_c   1.000
_cell.angle_alpha   90.00
_cell.angle_beta   90.00
_cell.angle_gamma   90.00
#
_symmetry.space_group_name_H-M   'P 1'
#
loop_
_entity.id
_entity.type
_entity.pdbx_description
1 polymer ?
#
loop_
_entity_poly.entity_id
_entity_poly.type
_entity_poly.pdbx_seq_one_letter_code
_entity_poly.pdbx_strand_id
1 'polypeptide(L)' 'MQAAHKEGEKGSYLTVKDNQVVNLHPSCGLDTQPEWVLFNEFVLTTRPYIRTVTDVRPEW' A
#
# COMPACT_ATOMS: atom_id res chain seq x y z
N MET A 1 5.28 10.88 -4.72
CA MET A 1 4.86 9.47 -4.88
C MET A 1 5.61 8.62 -3.87
N GLN A 2 4.91 7.70 -3.20
CA GLN A 2 5.46 6.80 -2.19
C GLN A 2 5.14 5.36 -2.60
N ALA A 3 5.97 4.41 -2.19
CA ALA A 3 5.83 3.00 -2.55
C ALA A 3 5.63 2.13 -1.30
N ALA A 4 4.86 1.05 -1.46
CA ALA A 4 4.72 0.00 -0.46
C ALA A 4 4.80 -1.38 -1.14
N HIS A 5 5.40 -2.33 -0.43
CA HIS A 5 5.55 -3.72 -0.86
C HIS A 5 4.64 -4.61 -0.02
N LYS A 6 4.05 -5.63 -0.63
CA LYS A 6 3.15 -6.55 0.04
C LYS A 6 3.93 -7.48 0.98
N GLU A 7 3.61 -7.43 2.27
CA GLU A 7 4.33 -8.15 3.32
C GLU A 7 3.35 -8.71 4.35
N GLY A 8 3.54 -9.97 4.76
CA GLY A 8 2.78 -10.62 5.83
C GLY A 8 1.39 -11.12 5.42
N GLU A 9 0.38 -10.80 6.25
CA GLU A 9 -1.00 -11.27 6.06
C GLU A 9 -1.68 -10.67 4.82
N LYS A 10 -2.77 -11.32 4.37
CA LYS A 10 -3.50 -10.96 3.15
C LYS A 10 -3.98 -9.49 3.19
N GLY A 11 -3.38 -8.63 2.37
CA GLY A 11 -3.73 -7.21 2.25
C GLY A 11 -2.92 -6.26 3.14
N SER A 12 -1.88 -6.76 3.80
CA SER A 12 -0.88 -5.96 4.51
C SER A 12 0.27 -5.58 3.57
N TYR A 13 0.75 -4.34 3.71
CA TYR A 13 1.85 -3.77 2.95
C TYR A 13 2.82 -3.07 3.89
N LEU A 14 4.08 -2.99 3.50
CA LEU A 14 5.15 -2.30 4.20
C LEU A 14 5.62 -1.11 3.37
N THR A 15 5.58 0.10 3.93
CA THR A 15 6.09 1.29 3.24
C THR A 15 7.61 1.23 3.09
N VAL A 16 8.12 1.57 1.91
CA VAL A 16 9.56 1.41 1.60
C VAL A 16 10.45 2.37 2.40
N LYS A 17 9.96 3.59 2.67
CA LYS A 17 10.76 4.62 3.31
C LYS A 17 10.91 4.41 4.81
N ASP A 18 9.82 4.03 5.47
CA ASP A 18 9.71 4.09 6.93
C ASP A 18 9.38 2.74 7.56
N ASN A 19 9.27 1.68 6.75
CA ASN A 19 8.91 0.32 7.17
C ASN A 19 7.62 0.28 8.02
N GLN A 20 6.63 1.09 7.65
CA GLN A 20 5.34 1.12 8.34
C GLN A 20 4.39 0.09 7.73
N VAL A 21 3.78 -0.72 8.60
CA VAL A 21 2.73 -1.65 8.20
C VAL A 21 1.45 -0.87 7.93
N VAL A 22 0.94 -0.99 6.71
CA VAL A 22 -0.25 -0.30 6.21
C VAL A 22 -1.18 -1.28 5.50
N ASN A 23 -2.45 -0.92 5.41
CA ASN A 23 -3.42 -1.63 4.59
C ASN A 23 -3.93 -0.74 3.45
N LEU A 24 -4.47 -1.36 2.40
CA LEU A 24 -5.23 -0.63 1.39
C LEU A 24 -6.51 -0.08 2.03
N HIS A 25 -6.78 1.20 1.80
CA HIS A 25 -8.02 1.80 2.28
C HIS A 25 -9.26 1.13 1.65
N PRO A 26 -10.39 0.98 2.35
CA PRO A 26 -11.60 0.33 1.80
C PRO A 26 -12.18 0.99 0.54
N SER A 27 -11.86 2.26 0.29
CA SER A 27 -12.24 2.96 -0.95
C SER A 27 -11.33 2.63 -2.15
N CYS A 28 -10.34 1.76 -1.98
CA CYS A 28 -9.43 1.35 -3.04
C CYS A 28 -10.16 0.39 -3.98
N GLY A 29 -10.31 0.75 -5.25
CA GLY A 29 -10.97 -0.09 -6.27
C GLY A 29 -10.09 -1.19 -6.85
N LEU A 30 -9.00 -1.57 -6.16
CA LEU A 30 -8.14 -2.68 -6.57
C LEU A 30 -8.75 -3.98 -6.06
N ASP A 31 -9.27 -4.80 -6.97
CA ASP A 31 -9.74 -6.15 -6.67
C ASP A 31 -8.60 -7.14 -6.44
N THR A 32 -7.42 -6.83 -6.98
CA THR A 32 -6.19 -7.60 -6.83
C THR A 32 -5.35 -7.08 -5.66
N GLN A 33 -4.46 -7.93 -5.16
CA GLN A 33 -3.46 -7.56 -4.15
C GLN A 33 -2.06 -7.66 -4.78
N PRO A 34 -1.68 -6.67 -5.61
CA PRO A 34 -0.39 -6.66 -6.29
C PRO A 34 0.77 -6.65 -5.29
N GLU A 35 1.95 -7.06 -5.75
CA GLU A 35 3.13 -7.14 -4.89
C GLU A 35 3.70 -5.76 -4.56
N TRP A 36 3.67 -4.84 -5.53
CA TRP A 36 4.17 -3.48 -5.37
C TRP A 36 3.08 -2.48 -5.70
N VAL A 37 2.99 -1.45 -4.87
CA VAL A 37 2.04 -0.36 -5.08
C VAL A 37 2.68 0.99 -4.88
N LEU A 38 2.28 1.94 -5.71
CA LEU A 38 2.44 3.36 -5.43
C LEU A 38 1.19 3.89 -4.75
N PHE A 39 1.36 4.82 -3.81
CA PHE A 39 0.26 5.53 -3.18
C PHE A 39 0.54 7.03 -3.10
N ASN A 40 -0.54 7.82 -3.05
CA ASN A 40 -0.47 9.26 -2.94
C ASN A 40 -0.65 9.76 -1.50
N GLU A 41 -1.54 9.12 -0.74
CA GLU A 41 -1.94 9.58 0.59
C GLU A 41 -1.72 8.49 1.63
N PHE A 42 -1.23 8.91 2.80
CA PHE A 42 -1.15 8.10 4.00
C PHE A 42 -2.18 8.62 5.01
N VAL A 43 -3.04 7.74 5.49
CA VAL A 43 -4.10 8.06 6.46
C VAL A 43 -3.76 7.41 7.79
N LEU A 44 -3.37 8.24 8.76
CA LEU A 44 -3.03 7.79 10.11
C LEU A 44 -4.31 7.57 10.92
N THR A 45 -4.59 6.31 11.25
CA THR A 45 -5.64 5.90 12.20
C THR A 45 -5.11 4.79 13.11
N THR A 46 -5.97 4.15 13.92
CA THR A 46 -5.61 2.94 14.68
C THR A 46 -5.03 1.82 13.81
N ARG A 47 -5.46 1.74 12.54
CA ARG A 47 -4.82 0.91 11.50
C ARG A 47 -4.44 1.83 10.34
N PRO A 48 -3.14 2.09 10.09
CA PRO A 48 -2.74 2.98 9.03
C PRO A 48 -3.20 2.49 7.65
N TYR A 49 -3.69 3.41 6.82
CA TYR A 49 -4.14 3.09 5.46
C TYR A 49 -3.42 3.92 4.41
N ILE A 50 -3.28 3.36 3.21
CA ILE A 50 -2.83 4.08 2.01
C ILE A 50 -3.98 4.24 1.02
N ARG A 51 -4.07 5.42 0.37
CA ARG A 51 -5.12 5.77 -0.59
C ARG A 51 -4.54 6.22 -1.93
N THR A 52 -5.41 6.16 -2.95
CA THR A 52 -5.08 6.46 -4.35
C THR A 52 -3.88 5.61 -4.77
N VAL A 53 -4.15 4.31 -4.83
CA VAL A 53 -3.13 3.26 -4.98
C VAL A 53 -3.08 2.81 -6.43
N THR A 54 -1.88 2.56 -6.94
CA THR A 54 -1.63 2.09 -8.31
C THR A 54 -0.67 0.91 -8.28
N ASP A 55 -1.03 -0.17 -8.98
CA ASP A 55 -0.17 -1.33 -9.20
C ASP A 55 1.04 -0.93 -10.06
N VAL A 56 2.23 -1.34 -9.64
CA VAL A 56 3.49 -1.09 -10.36
C VAL A 56 4.36 -2.33 -10.35
N ARG A 57 5.27 -2.41 -11.33
CA ARG A 57 6.31 -3.43 -11.37
C ARG A 57 7.60 -2.87 -10.78
N PRO A 58 8.41 -3.69 -10.08
CA PRO A 58 9.63 -3.22 -9.44
C PRO A 58 10.73 -2.82 -10.44
N GLU A 59 10.63 -3.20 -11.71
CA GLU A 59 11.61 -2.83 -12.75
C GLU A 59 11.37 -1.43 -13.35
N TRP A 60 10.32 -0.72 -12.93
CA TRP A 60 9.92 0.58 -13.46
C TRP A 60 10.50 1.77 -12.68
#